data_AF-A0A1F4VZD9-F1
#
_entry.id   AF-A0A1F4VZD9-F1
#
_cell.length_a   1.000
_cell.length_b   1.000
_cell.length_c   1.000
_cell.angle_alpha   90.00
_cell.angle_beta   90.00
_cell.angle_gamma   90.00
#
_symmetry.space_group_name_H-M   'P 1'
#
loop_
_entity.id
_entity.type
_entity.pdbx_description
1 polymer ?
#
loop_
_entity_poly.entity_id
_entity_poly.type
_entity_poly.pdbx_seq_one_letter_code
_entity_poly.pdbx_strand_id
1 'polypeptide(L)'
;MPRVSPRPIKKEIEKEITANLGWVFSQLKSEPAAKDFLDDFLTDEERLMLAKRLAVIYLLKEGYSYNKISEALKITPVTIGKIRLISKSGKTRTTEIFNRTGKQLSLKETLSDLGIFRKQRSR
;
A
#
# COMPACT_ATOMS: atom_id res chain seq x y z
N MET A 1 -3.82 11.89 4.13
CA MET A 1 -2.35 11.77 4.25
C MET A 1 -2.00 12.15 5.67
N PRO A 2 -1.07 11.42 6.33
CA PRO A 2 -0.75 11.69 7.72
C PRO A 2 -0.22 13.12 7.83
N ARG A 3 -0.69 13.84 8.85
CA ARG A 3 -0.28 15.22 9.13
C ARG A 3 0.95 15.15 10.01
N VAL A 4 2.12 15.35 9.42
CA VAL A 4 3.35 15.56 10.20
C VAL A 4 3.36 17.01 10.68
N SER A 5 3.84 17.23 11.91
CA SER A 5 4.05 18.58 12.45
C SER A 5 4.90 19.41 11.49
N PRO A 6 4.53 20.68 11.20
CA PRO A 6 5.33 21.56 10.34
C PRO A 6 6.60 22.05 11.03
N ARG A 7 6.79 21.78 12.34
CA ARG A 7 7.97 22.20 13.10
C ARG A 7 9.14 21.29 12.72
N PRO A 8 10.21 21.82 12.10
CA PRO A 8 11.32 20.99 11.67
C PRO A 8 12.11 20.50 12.89
N ILE A 9 12.56 19.25 12.81
CA ILE A 9 13.54 18.66 13.74
C ILE A 9 14.94 18.78 13.12
N LYS A 10 15.98 18.60 13.94
CA LYS A 10 17.36 18.54 13.44
C LYS A 10 17.52 17.36 12.48
N LYS A 11 18.26 17.56 11.38
CA LYS A 11 18.44 16.54 10.33
C LYS A 11 19.07 15.26 10.86
N GLU A 12 19.95 15.38 11.85
CA GLU A 12 20.62 14.27 12.50
C GLU A 12 19.60 13.38 13.23
N ILE A 13 18.69 14.01 13.98
CA ILE A 13 17.60 13.32 14.68
C ILE A 13 16.66 12.66 13.68
N GLU A 14 16.25 13.36 12.62
CA GLU A 14 15.38 12.82 11.57
C GLU A 14 15.97 11.57 10.92
N LYS A 15 17.28 11.61 10.62
CA LYS A 15 18.00 10.49 10.04
C LYS A 15 18.04 9.30 10.99
N GLU A 16 18.31 9.54 12.27
CA GLU A 16 18.39 8.50 13.29
C GLU A 16 17.03 7.81 13.51
N ILE A 17 15.96 8.58 13.73
CA ILE A 17 14.62 7.99 13.96
C ILE A 17 14.13 7.21 12.74
N THR A 18 14.43 7.69 11.52
CA THR A 18 14.05 7.00 10.28
C THR A 18 14.85 5.72 10.07
N ALA A 19 16.13 5.71 10.43
CA ALA A 19 16.96 4.51 10.38
C ALA A 19 16.47 3.45 11.37
N ASN A 20 16.15 3.85 12.60
CA ASN A 20 15.62 2.95 13.63
C ASN A 20 14.29 2.33 13.20
N LEU A 21 13.39 3.12 12.60
CA LEU A 21 12.14 2.60 12.05
C LEU A 21 12.39 1.53 10.98
N GLY A 22 13.32 1.77 10.05
CA GLY A 22 13.71 0.80 9.04
C GLY A 22 14.29 -0.48 9.63
N TRP A 23 15.09 -0.36 10.69
CA TRP A 23 15.62 -1.51 11.42
C TRP A 23 14.51 -2.32 12.08
N VAL A 24 13.55 -1.68 12.76
CA VAL A 24 12.40 -2.37 13.38
C VAL A 24 11.61 -3.18 12.34
N PHE A 25 11.29 -2.58 11.19
CA PHE A 25 10.61 -3.30 10.11
C PHE A 25 11.39 -4.53 9.62
N SER A 26 12.73 -4.47 9.60
CA SER A 26 13.56 -5.61 9.21
C SER A 26 13.55 -6.77 10.21
N GLN A 27 13.15 -6.51 11.47
CA GLN A 27 13.04 -7.54 12.51
C GLN A 27 11.69 -8.26 12.51
N LEU A 28 10.69 -7.76 11.76
CA LEU A 28 9.39 -8.40 11.63
C LEU A 28 9.52 -9.66 10.74
N LYS A 29 9.70 -10.82 11.38
CA LYS A 29 9.99 -12.10 10.72
C LYS A 29 8.78 -13.02 10.52
N SER A 30 7.61 -12.65 11.04
CA SER A 30 6.39 -13.46 10.92
C SER A 30 5.16 -12.58 10.70
N GLU A 31 4.13 -13.15 10.07
CA GLU A 31 2.85 -12.45 9.85
C GLU A 31 2.18 -12.04 11.17
N PRO A 32 2.08 -12.88 12.23
CA PRO A 32 1.50 -12.46 13.50
C PRO A 32 2.25 -11.28 14.13
N ALA A 33 3.58 -11.34 14.17
CA ALA A 33 4.38 -10.25 14.73
C ALA A 33 4.23 -8.94 13.93
N ALA A 34 4.12 -9.03 12.60
CA ALA A 34 3.86 -7.87 11.77
C ALA A 34 2.45 -7.31 11.99
N LYS A 35 1.45 -8.17 12.15
CA LYS A 35 0.07 -7.76 12.43
C LYS A 35 -0.02 -7.02 13.77
N ASP A 36 0.50 -7.62 14.84
CA ASP A 36 0.44 -7.02 16.18
C ASP A 36 1.18 -5.68 16.22
N PHE A 37 2.35 -5.60 15.59
CA PHE A 37 3.09 -4.33 15.46
C PHE A 37 2.27 -3.24 14.74
N LEU A 38 1.60 -3.59 13.63
CA LEU A 38 0.79 -2.63 12.89
C LEU A 38 -0.47 -2.21 13.65
N ASP A 39 -1.06 -3.12 14.43
CA ASP A 39 -2.24 -2.86 15.25
C ASP A 39 -1.91 -1.96 16.46
N ASP A 40 -0.73 -2.12 17.07
CA ASP A 40 -0.29 -1.30 18.20
C ASP A 40 0.24 0.07 17.78
N PHE A 41 0.90 0.17 16.60
CA PHE A 41 1.63 1.37 16.20
C PHE A 41 0.83 2.34 15.33
N LEU A 42 -0.16 1.86 14.59
CA LEU A 42 -0.93 2.67 13.65
C LEU A 42 -2.37 2.81 14.11
N THR A 43 -3.01 3.94 13.78
CA THR A 43 -4.47 4.02 13.94
C THR A 43 -5.17 3.15 12.91
N ASP A 44 -6.45 2.83 13.16
CA ASP A 44 -7.29 2.09 12.22
C ASP A 44 -7.34 2.74 10.83
N GLU A 45 -7.40 4.08 10.78
CA GLU A 45 -7.40 4.84 9.54
C GLU A 45 -6.05 4.78 8.81
N GLU A 46 -4.95 4.82 9.53
CA GLU A 46 -3.60 4.73 8.96
C GLU A 46 -3.35 3.33 8.40
N ARG A 47 -3.72 2.29 9.15
CA ARG A 47 -3.66 0.89 8.71
C ARG A 47 -4.51 0.68 7.46
N LEU A 48 -5.76 1.16 7.45
CA LEU A 48 -6.63 1.07 6.28
C LEU A 48 -6.09 1.87 5.08
N MET A 49 -5.52 3.05 5.32
CA MET A 49 -4.91 3.87 4.27
C MET A 49 -3.73 3.13 3.62
N LEU A 50 -2.85 2.50 4.40
CA LEU A 50 -1.73 1.70 3.87
C LEU A 50 -2.24 0.48 3.09
N ALA A 51 -3.23 -0.23 3.62
CA ALA A 51 -3.85 -1.37 2.95
C ALA A 51 -4.46 -0.98 1.59
N LYS A 52 -5.21 0.14 1.53
CA LYS A 52 -5.75 0.65 0.26
C LYS A 52 -4.64 1.02 -0.73
N ARG A 53 -3.55 1.65 -0.28
CA ARG A 53 -2.41 1.98 -1.15
C ARG A 53 -1.78 0.72 -1.75
N LEU A 54 -1.62 -0.33 -0.95
CA LEU A 54 -1.11 -1.62 -1.41
C LEU A 54 -2.05 -2.24 -2.47
N ALA A 55 -3.36 -2.25 -2.20
CA ALA A 55 -4.37 -2.74 -3.12
C ALA A 55 -4.36 -1.97 -4.46
N VAL A 56 -4.18 -0.65 -4.44
CA VAL A 56 -4.04 0.15 -5.68
C VAL A 56 -2.87 -0.31 -6.52
N ILE A 57 -1.69 -0.50 -5.93
CA ILE A 57 -0.49 -0.93 -6.65
C ILE A 57 -0.74 -2.28 -7.32
N TYR A 58 -1.35 -3.21 -6.59
CA TYR A 58 -1.72 -4.52 -7.10
C TYR A 58 -2.70 -4.41 -8.28
N LEU A 59 -3.84 -3.73 -8.09
CA LEU A 59 -4.87 -3.61 -9.13
C LEU A 59 -4.37 -2.88 -10.39
N LEU A 60 -3.48 -1.89 -10.23
CA LEU A 60 -2.84 -1.22 -11.37
C LEU A 60 -1.92 -2.16 -12.15
N LYS A 61 -1.18 -3.06 -11.47
CA LYS A 61 -0.36 -4.08 -12.12
C LYS A 61 -1.20 -5.12 -12.87
N GLU A 62 -2.36 -5.45 -12.33
CA GLU A 62 -3.34 -6.34 -12.95
C GLU A 62 -4.12 -5.68 -14.11
N GLY A 63 -3.84 -4.42 -14.43
CA GLY A 63 -4.41 -3.72 -15.58
C GLY A 63 -5.81 -3.15 -15.35
N TYR A 64 -6.29 -3.09 -14.10
CA TYR A 64 -7.58 -2.46 -13.82
C TYR A 64 -7.55 -0.95 -14.05
N SER A 65 -8.66 -0.42 -14.57
CA SER A 65 -8.80 1.01 -14.84
C SER A 65 -8.97 1.82 -13.55
N TYR A 66 -8.61 3.11 -13.62
CA TYR A 66 -8.72 4.03 -12.49
C TYR A 66 -10.15 4.10 -11.95
N ASN A 67 -11.16 4.05 -12.82
CA ASN A 67 -12.56 4.11 -12.43
C ASN A 67 -12.95 2.89 -11.59
N LYS A 68 -12.57 1.68 -12.01
CA LYS A 68 -12.86 0.45 -11.26
C LYS A 68 -12.15 0.45 -9.89
N ILE A 69 -10.89 0.88 -9.85
CA ILE A 69 -10.12 0.97 -8.60
C ILE A 69 -10.74 2.02 -7.66
N SER A 70 -11.16 3.16 -8.22
CA SER A 70 -11.84 4.24 -7.49
C SER A 70 -13.14 3.75 -6.86
N GLU A 71 -13.94 3.01 -7.62
CA GLU A 71 -15.21 2.45 -7.16
C GLU A 71 -15.03 1.37 -6.08
N ALA A 72 -14.04 0.48 -6.27
CA ALA A 72 -13.73 -0.61 -5.36
C ALA A 72 -13.20 -0.12 -4.01
N LEU A 73 -12.20 0.78 -4.04
CA LEU A 73 -11.47 1.19 -2.85
C LEU A 73 -11.98 2.50 -2.25
N LYS A 74 -12.96 3.15 -2.90
CA LYS A 74 -13.50 4.47 -2.53
C LYS A 74 -12.39 5.52 -2.39
N ILE A 75 -11.55 5.61 -3.42
CA ILE A 75 -10.43 6.57 -3.49
C ILE A 75 -10.51 7.38 -4.77
N THR A 76 -10.06 8.62 -4.74
CA THR A 76 -10.13 9.47 -5.93
C THR A 76 -9.12 9.07 -7.02
N PRO A 77 -9.42 9.27 -8.31
CA PRO A 77 -8.48 9.05 -9.40
C PRO A 77 -7.15 9.80 -9.24
N VAL A 78 -7.18 10.99 -8.63
CA VAL A 78 -5.98 11.77 -8.30
C VAL A 78 -5.07 11.03 -7.32
N THR A 79 -5.66 10.41 -6.30
CA THR A 79 -4.92 9.58 -5.33
C THR A 79 -4.30 8.36 -6.01
N ILE A 80 -5.05 7.69 -6.89
CA ILE A 80 -4.55 6.56 -7.69
C ILE A 80 -3.34 7.00 -8.53
N GLY A 81 -3.43 8.15 -9.19
CA GLY A 81 -2.35 8.73 -9.98
C GLY A 81 -1.08 8.98 -9.16
N LYS A 82 -1.22 9.57 -7.96
CA LYS A 82 -0.09 9.78 -7.04
C LYS A 82 0.57 8.46 -6.63
N ILE A 83 -0.23 7.45 -6.28
CA ILE A 83 0.28 6.11 -5.91
C ILE A 83 1.02 5.46 -7.08
N ARG A 84 0.46 5.53 -8.30
CA ARG A 84 1.10 5.00 -9.51
C ARG A 84 2.47 5.64 -9.75
N LEU A 85 2.57 6.96 -9.58
CA LEU A 85 3.82 7.69 -9.76
C LEU A 85 4.88 7.20 -8.77
N ILE A 86 4.54 7.12 -7.48
CA ILE A 86 5.42 6.61 -6.42
C ILE A 86 5.86 5.17 -6.71
N SER A 87 4.94 4.32 -7.17
CA SER A 87 5.26 2.94 -7.49
C SER A 87 6.19 2.81 -8.70
N LYS A 88 6.13 3.74 -9.66
CA LYS A 88 7.01 3.74 -10.85
C LYS A 88 8.39 4.34 -10.56
N SER A 89 8.46 5.34 -9.70
CA SER A 89 9.72 5.97 -9.28
C SER A 89 10.40 5.24 -8.10
N GLY A 90 9.80 4.15 -7.62
CA GLY A 90 10.34 3.33 -6.53
C GLY A 90 11.66 2.66 -6.88
N LYS A 91 12.44 2.31 -5.86
CA LYS A 91 13.69 1.56 -6.01
C LYS A 91 13.39 0.14 -6.52
N THR A 92 14.33 -0.45 -7.26
CA THR A 92 14.21 -1.79 -7.87
C THR A 92 13.76 -2.86 -6.87
N ARG A 93 14.38 -2.92 -5.69
CA ARG A 93 14.03 -3.86 -4.61
C ARG A 93 12.56 -3.75 -4.17
N THR A 94 12.00 -2.55 -4.15
CA THR A 94 10.58 -2.35 -3.80
C THR A 94 9.67 -2.96 -4.86
N THR A 95 10.01 -2.76 -6.14
CA THR A 95 9.25 -3.36 -7.25
C THR A 95 9.35 -4.88 -7.26
N GLU A 96 10.51 -5.43 -6.90
CA GLU A 96 10.75 -6.87 -6.77
C GLU A 96 9.91 -7.50 -5.65
N ILE A 97 9.84 -6.88 -4.47
CA ILE A 97 8.99 -7.34 -3.36
C ILE A 97 7.54 -7.44 -3.83
N PHE A 98 7.01 -6.38 -4.47
CA PHE A 98 5.65 -6.41 -4.98
C PHE A 98 5.41 -7.45 -6.09
N ASN A 99 6.43 -7.80 -6.86
CA ASN A 99 6.32 -8.86 -7.88
C ASN A 99 6.27 -10.26 -7.22
N ARG A 100 6.99 -10.46 -6.11
CA ARG A 100 6.98 -11.72 -5.35
C ARG A 100 5.66 -11.94 -4.59
N THR A 101 5.07 -10.87 -4.04
CA THR A 101 3.84 -10.94 -3.22
C THR A 101 2.54 -11.04 -4.04
N GLY A 102 2.59 -10.90 -5.37
CA GLY A 102 1.41 -10.88 -6.25
C GLY A 102 0.53 -12.14 -6.21
N LYS A 103 1.04 -13.27 -5.67
CA LYS A 103 0.28 -14.51 -5.51
C LYS A 103 -0.60 -14.58 -4.24
N GLN A 104 -0.38 -13.70 -3.26
CA GLN A 104 -0.93 -13.89 -1.90
C GLN A 104 -2.12 -12.98 -1.56
N LEU A 105 -2.38 -11.95 -2.38
CA LEU A 105 -3.53 -11.07 -2.19
C LEU A 105 -4.77 -11.67 -2.87
N SER A 106 -5.65 -12.33 -2.11
CA SER A 106 -6.96 -12.86 -2.55
C SER A 106 -7.95 -11.76 -3.01
N LEU A 107 -7.50 -10.52 -3.16
CA LEU A 107 -8.31 -9.36 -3.53
C LEU A 107 -9.11 -9.57 -4.82
N LYS A 108 -8.61 -10.38 -5.77
CA LYS A 108 -9.34 -10.67 -7.01
C LYS A 108 -10.63 -11.45 -6.74
N GLU A 109 -10.59 -12.44 -5.85
CA GLU A 109 -11.74 -13.28 -5.52
C GLU A 109 -12.77 -12.43 -4.78
N THR A 110 -12.35 -11.75 -3.70
CA THR A 110 -13.24 -10.88 -2.92
C THR A 110 -13.88 -9.76 -3.75
N LEU A 111 -13.14 -9.12 -4.65
CA LEU A 111 -13.69 -8.04 -5.49
C LEU A 111 -14.53 -8.55 -6.66
N SER A 112 -14.33 -9.80 -7.08
CA SER A 112 -15.22 -10.49 -8.03
C SER A 112 -16.53 -10.91 -7.35
N ASP A 113 -16.44 -11.43 -6.13
CA ASP A 113 -17.57 -11.88 -5.31
C ASP A 113 -18.47 -10.71 -4.89
N LEU A 114 -17.89 -9.54 -4.64
CA LEU A 114 -18.62 -8.29 -4.40
C LEU A 114 -19.26 -7.69 -5.66
N GLY A 115 -19.12 -8.33 -6.83
CA GLY A 115 -19.70 -7.88 -8.09
C GLY A 115 -19.04 -6.65 -8.71
N ILE A 116 -17.95 -6.15 -8.11
CA ILE A 116 -17.25 -4.93 -8.51
C ILE A 116 -16.39 -5.18 -9.76
N PHE A 117 -15.83 -6.39 -9.89
CA PHE A 117 -15.17 -6.82 -11.12
C PHE A 117 -16.02 -7.79 -11.91
N ARG A 118 -16.96 -7.28 -12.72
CA ARG A 118 -17.45 -8.09 -13.85
C ARG A 118 -16.28 -8.40 -14.77
N LYS A 119 -15.96 -9.69 -14.88
CA LYS A 119 -14.99 -10.28 -15.82
C LYS A 119 -15.17 -9.59 -17.18
N GLN A 120 -14.24 -8.72 -17.57
CA GLN A 120 -14.20 -8.28 -18.95
C GLN A 120 -13.85 -9.54 -19.75
N ARG A 121 -14.86 -10.17 -20.37
CA ARG A 121 -14.63 -11.09 -21.49
C ARG A 121 -13.85 -10.27 -22.51
N SER A 122 -12.56 -10.55 -22.67
CA SER A 122 -11.86 -10.10 -23.87
C SER A 122 -12.52 -10.80 -25.05
N ARG A 123 -12.94 -10.00 -26.02
CA ARG A 123 -13.16 -10.49 -27.38
C ARG A 123 -11.82 -10.83 -28.00
#